data_AF-A0A524L575-F1
#
_entry.id   AF-A0A524L575-F1
#
_cell.length_a   1.000
_cell.length_b   1.000
_cell.length_c   1.000
_cell.angle_alpha   90.00
_cell.angle_beta   90.00
_cell.angle_gamma   90.00
#
_symmetry.space_group_name_H-M   'P 1'
#
loop_
_entity.id
_entity.type
_entity.pdbx_description
1 polymer ?
#
loop_
_entity_poly.entity_id
_entity_poly.type
_entity_poly.pdbx_seq_one_letter_code
_entity_poly.pdbx_strand_id
1 'polypeptide(L)'
;MENLLESLPESMLELLRAAVLATKKAKKIMAFSHIDADGISALAIILHALEYEEKEYDWKNIHQINSESIIDIKNEVERFKPDLVI
;
A
#
# COMPACT_ATOMS: atom_id res chain seq x y z
N MET A 1 -20.95 -9.23 1.36
CA MET A 1 -19.77 -8.74 0.60
C MET A 1 -20.10 -8.53 -0.87
N GLU A 2 -21.03 -9.30 -1.46
CA GLU A 2 -21.52 -9.15 -2.84
C GLU A 2 -22.02 -7.72 -3.17
N ASN A 3 -22.70 -7.05 -2.24
CA ASN A 3 -23.25 -5.70 -2.50
C ASN A 3 -22.24 -4.55 -2.60
N LEU A 4 -20.99 -4.69 -2.12
CA LEU A 4 -20.05 -3.56 -2.13
C LEU A 4 -19.42 -3.38 -3.51
N LEU A 5 -18.88 -4.45 -4.10
CA LEU A 5 -18.23 -4.40 -5.40
C LEU A 5 -19.21 -4.05 -6.52
N GLU A 6 -20.46 -4.52 -6.42
CA GLU A 6 -21.52 -4.20 -7.37
C GLU A 6 -21.98 -2.73 -7.30
N SER A 7 -21.73 -2.05 -6.17
CA SER A 7 -22.07 -0.64 -5.97
C SER A 7 -20.99 0.34 -6.44
N LEU A 8 -19.80 -0.14 -6.79
CA LEU A 8 -18.68 0.71 -7.19
C LEU A 8 -18.80 1.14 -8.65
N PRO A 9 -18.36 2.38 -8.99
CA PRO A 9 -18.21 2.77 -10.38
C PRO A 9 -17.28 1.81 -11.14
N GLU A 10 -17.62 1.50 -12.39
CA GLU A 10 -16.85 0.55 -13.21
C GLU A 10 -15.37 0.95 -13.35
N SER A 11 -15.10 2.25 -13.53
CA SER A 11 -13.73 2.79 -13.57
C SER A 11 -12.94 2.53 -12.29
N MET A 12 -13.60 2.51 -11.13
CA MET A 12 -12.95 2.19 -9.86
C MET A 12 -12.64 0.70 -9.75
N LEU A 13 -13.55 -0.16 -10.23
CA LEU A 13 -13.34 -1.61 -10.26
C LEU A 13 -12.12 -1.98 -11.12
N GLU A 14 -11.92 -1.31 -12.25
CA GLU A 14 -10.73 -1.51 -13.09
C GLU A 14 -9.44 -1.12 -12.36
N LEU A 15 -9.42 0.02 -11.68
CA LEU A 15 -8.26 0.47 -10.91
C LEU A 15 -7.95 -0.48 -9.74
N LEU A 16 -8.98 -0.96 -9.04
CA LEU A 16 -8.82 -1.94 -7.96
C LEU A 16 -8.24 -3.25 -8.49
N ARG A 17 -8.74 -3.75 -9.63
CA ARG A 17 -8.17 -4.95 -10.28
C ARG A 17 -6.71 -4.74 -10.66
N ALA A 18 -6.35 -3.57 -11.20
CA ALA A 18 -4.97 -3.25 -11.53
C ALA A 18 -4.06 -3.23 -10.29
N ALA A 19 -4.52 -2.60 -9.20
CA ALA A 19 -3.78 -2.55 -7.92
C ALA A 19 -3.58 -3.94 -7.31
N VAL A 20 -4.61 -4.79 -7.31
CA VAL A 20 -4.52 -6.18 -6.86
C VAL A 20 -3.50 -6.97 -7.70
N LEU A 21 -3.55 -6.82 -9.02
CA LEU A 21 -2.60 -7.50 -9.92
C LEU A 21 -1.16 -7.04 -9.71
N ALA A 22 -0.94 -5.74 -9.51
CA ALA A 22 0.39 -5.20 -9.19
C ALA A 22 0.91 -5.78 -7.87
N THR A 23 0.08 -5.78 -6.83
CA THR A 23 0.42 -6.33 -5.50
C THR A 23 0.72 -7.83 -5.54
N LYS A 24 -0.06 -8.60 -6.31
CA LYS A 24 0.19 -10.04 -6.48
C LYS A 24 1.50 -10.33 -7.20
N LYS A 25 1.88 -9.52 -8.19
CA LYS A 25 3.14 -9.68 -8.94
C LYS A 25 4.37 -9.22 -8.16
N ALA A 26 4.21 -8.21 -7.32
CA ALA A 26 5.25 -7.72 -6.44
C ALA A 26 5.73 -8.82 -5.47
N LYS A 27 7.03 -8.88 -5.22
CA LYS A 27 7.62 -9.78 -4.22
C LYS A 27 8.05 -9.01 -2.98
N LYS A 28 8.51 -7.77 -3.16
CA LYS A 28 9.10 -6.96 -2.11
C LYS A 28 8.43 -5.59 -2.05
N ILE A 29 7.66 -5.34 -1.00
CA ILE A 29 6.71 -4.23 -0.95
C ILE A 29 7.08 -3.29 0.19
N MET A 30 7.07 -1.98 -0.07
CA MET A 30 7.20 -0.99 1.00
C MET A 30 5.91 -0.22 1.15
N ALA A 31 5.32 -0.23 2.35
CA ALA A 31 4.05 0.44 2.63
C ALA A 31 4.25 1.70 3.48
N PHE A 32 3.68 2.83 3.04
CA PHE A 32 3.64 4.06 3.80
C PHE A 32 2.19 4.43 4.10
N SER A 33 1.91 4.90 5.30
CA SER A 33 0.57 5.36 5.66
C SER A 33 0.60 6.54 6.60
N HIS A 34 -0.50 7.28 6.66
CA HIS A 34 -0.64 8.40 7.58
C HIS A 34 -0.65 7.92 9.05
N ILE A 35 -0.32 8.81 9.99
CA ILE A 35 -0.22 8.48 11.44
C ILE A 35 -1.55 8.58 12.20
N ASP A 36 -2.64 8.95 11.54
CA ASP A 36 -3.96 8.99 12.18
C ASP A 36 -4.64 7.62 12.20
N ALA A 37 -5.81 7.56 12.83
CA ALA A 37 -6.55 6.31 13.00
C ALA A 37 -6.92 5.65 11.65
N ASP A 38 -7.31 6.45 10.65
CA ASP A 38 -7.62 5.95 9.32
C ASP A 38 -6.37 5.34 8.67
N GLY A 39 -5.26 6.08 8.65
CA GLY A 39 -4.00 5.60 8.10
C GLY A 39 -3.45 4.36 8.80
N ILE A 40 -3.48 4.30 10.12
CA ILE A 40 -3.04 3.13 10.91
C ILE A 40 -3.92 1.92 10.61
N SER A 41 -5.24 2.10 10.58
CA SER A 41 -6.17 0.99 10.31
C SER A 41 -6.04 0.47 8.87
N ALA A 42 -5.91 1.38 7.88
CA ALA A 42 -5.66 1.03 6.49
C ALA A 42 -4.34 0.27 6.34
N LEU A 43 -3.27 0.73 7.00
CA LEU A 43 -1.98 0.04 6.98
C LEU A 43 -2.10 -1.37 7.56
N ALA A 44 -2.76 -1.54 8.71
CA ALA A 44 -2.96 -2.86 9.31
C ALA A 44 -3.70 -3.84 8.37
N ILE A 45 -4.71 -3.36 7.63
CA ILE A 45 -5.41 -4.16 6.62
C ILE A 45 -4.44 -4.61 5.52
N ILE A 46 -3.61 -3.69 5.02
CA ILE A 46 -2.60 -3.99 3.99
C ILE A 46 -1.58 -4.99 4.51
N LEU A 47 -0.98 -4.77 5.68
CA LEU A 47 0.04 -5.66 6.24
C LEU A 47 -0.48 -7.08 6.44
N HIS A 48 -1.71 -7.24 6.93
CA HIS A 48 -2.35 -8.56 7.03
C HIS A 48 -2.55 -9.22 5.67
N ALA A 49 -2.92 -8.47 4.63
CA ALA A 49 -3.05 -9.01 3.29
C ALA A 49 -1.68 -9.42 2.70
N LEU A 50 -0.63 -8.64 2.95
CA LEU A 50 0.74 -8.95 2.52
C LEU A 50 1.30 -10.18 3.23
N GLU A 51 1.04 -10.31 4.53
CA GLU A 51 1.41 -11.48 5.33
C GLU A 51 0.70 -12.75 4.85
N TYR A 52 -0.61 -12.67 4.58
CA TYR A 52 -1.38 -13.79 4.03
C TYR A 52 -0.86 -14.25 2.66
N GLU A 53 -0.38 -13.33 1.81
CA GLU A 53 0.22 -13.62 0.50
C GLU A 53 1.74 -13.89 0.59
N GLU A 54 2.28 -14.06 1.80
CA GLU A 54 3.69 -14.37 2.09
C GLU A 54 4.68 -13.43 1.39
N LYS A 55 4.36 -12.13 1.35
CA LYS A 55 5.22 -11.10 0.72
C LYS A 55 6.37 -10.70 1.63
N GLU A 56 7.52 -10.34 1.04
CA GLU A 56 8.56 -9.59 1.76
C GLU A 56 8.10 -8.14 1.85
N TYR A 57 7.96 -7.57 3.06
CA TYR A 57 7.53 -6.18 3.18
C TYR A 57 8.19 -5.44 4.35
N ASP A 58 8.25 -4.12 4.21
CA ASP A 58 8.60 -3.16 5.27
C ASP A 58 7.58 -2.03 5.24
N TRP A 59 7.41 -1.32 6.35
CA TRP A 59 6.38 -0.28 6.47
C TRP A 59 6.78 0.86 7.37
N LYS A 60 6.21 2.04 7.10
CA LYS A 60 6.37 3.22 7.96
C LYS A 60 5.10 4.08 7.99
N ASN A 61 4.75 4.57 9.17
CA ASN A 61 3.83 5.69 9.25
C ASN A 61 4.57 7.01 9.02
N ILE A 62 3.91 7.93 8.32
CA ILE A 62 4.41 9.26 7.99
C ILE A 62 3.37 10.31 8.37
N HIS A 63 3.82 11.46 8.86
CA HIS A 63 2.89 12.51 9.25
C HIS A 63 2.24 13.17 8.04
N GLN A 64 2.99 13.50 6.99
CA GLN A 64 2.48 14.01 5.72
C GLN A 64 3.48 13.72 4.61
N ILE A 65 3.01 13.57 3.37
CA ILE A 65 3.89 13.58 2.19
C ILE A 65 4.07 15.04 1.77
N ASN A 66 5.29 15.55 1.90
CA ASN A 66 5.69 16.89 1.50
C ASN A 66 7.12 16.86 0.92
N SER A 67 7.65 18.02 0.56
CA SER A 67 8.97 18.13 -0.08
C SER A 67 10.13 17.62 0.78
N GLU A 68 9.99 17.59 2.10
CA GLU A 68 11.01 17.06 3.02
C GLU A 68 10.83 15.55 3.17
N SER A 69 9.62 15.10 3.50
CA SER A 69 9.35 13.69 3.76
C SER A 69 9.45 12.81 2.51
N ILE A 70 9.30 13.37 1.31
CA ILE A 70 9.53 12.62 0.06
C ILE A 70 11.00 12.23 -0.11
N ILE A 71 11.95 13.00 0.44
CA ILE A 71 13.37 12.65 0.43
C ILE A 71 13.61 11.45 1.35
N ASP A 72 12.96 11.44 2.52
CA ASP A 72 13.03 10.31 3.44
C ASP A 72 12.41 9.06 2.83
N ILE A 73 11.21 9.16 2.25
CA ILE A 73 10.56 8.06 1.53
C ILE A 73 11.48 7.52 0.42
N LYS A 74 12.10 8.42 -0.36
CA LYS A 74 13.07 8.02 -1.39
C LYS A 74 14.25 7.24 -0.79
N ASN A 75 14.88 7.74 0.27
CA ASN A 75 16.02 7.09 0.91
C ASN A 75 15.65 5.69 1.43
N GLU A 76 14.44 5.58 1.99
CA GLU A 76 13.88 4.33 2.49
C GLU A 76 13.64 3.32 1.35
N VAL A 77 13.04 3.77 0.25
CA VAL A 77 12.82 2.96 -0.96
C VAL A 77 14.16 2.54 -1.58
N GLU A 78 15.15 3.43 -1.68
CA GLU A 78 16.48 3.11 -2.22
C GLU A 78 17.23 2.11 -1.33
N ARG A 79 17.05 2.18 -0.01
CA ARG A 79 17.64 1.25 0.95
C ARG A 79 16.98 -0.13 0.89
N PHE A 80 15.65 -0.17 0.94
CA PHE A 80 14.89 -1.41 0.99
C PHE A 80 14.81 -2.10 -0.38
N LYS A 81 14.84 -1.31 -1.47
CA LYS A 81 14.70 -1.74 -2.87
C LYS A 81 13.41 -2.56 -3.12
N PRO A 82 12.23 -2.03 -2.77
CA PRO A 82 10.98 -2.68 -3.11
C PRO A 82 10.74 -2.67 -4.62
N ASP A 83 9.98 -3.64 -5.12
CA ASP A 83 9.44 -3.66 -6.47
C ASP A 83 8.03 -3.04 -6.55
N LEU A 84 7.44 -2.71 -5.40
CA LEU A 84 6.19 -1.95 -5.28
C LEU A 84 6.19 -1.08 -4.02
N VAL A 85 5.75 0.17 -4.15
CA VAL A 85 5.46 1.06 -3.02
C VAL A 85 3.96 1.22 -2.92
N ILE A 86 3.42 1.02 -1.71
CA ILE A 86 2.02 1.24 -1.35
C ILE A 86 1.95 2.48 -0.48
#